data_AF-A0A0F9WAP4-F1
#
_entry.id   AF-A0A0F9WAP4-F1
#
_cell.length_a   1.000
_cell.length_b   1.000
_cell.length_c   1.000
_cell.angle_alpha   90.00
_cell.angle_beta   90.00
_cell.angle_gamma   90.00
#
_symmetry.space_group_name_H-M   'P 1'
#
loop_
_entity.id
_entity.type
_entity.pdbx_description
1 polymer ?
#
loop_
_entity_poly.entity_id
_entity_poly.type
_entity_poly.pdbx_seq_one_letter_code
_entity_poly.pdbx_strand_id
1 'polypeptide(L)' 'MKLADITKEDFQAYEGVRQSGVVNMHDNRVQILASISVDVHVAIIEHYDALNKKWPEVRQS' A
#
# COMPACT_ATOMS: atom_id res chain seq x y z
N MET A 1 -0.13 -3.81 -12.99
CA MET A 1 0.43 -4.93 -12.20
C MET A 1 -0.75 -5.71 -11.62
N LYS A 2 -0.66 -7.03 -11.37
CA LYS A 2 -1.79 -7.82 -10.85
C LYS A 2 -1.76 -7.87 -9.32
N LEU A 3 -2.90 -8.11 -8.68
CA LEU A 3 -3.01 -8.36 -7.23
C LEU A 3 -2.03 -9.45 -6.72
N ALA A 4 -1.74 -10.47 -7.53
CA ALA A 4 -0.85 -11.57 -7.15
C ALA A 4 0.64 -11.15 -7.08
N ASP A 5 1.00 -10.05 -7.75
CA ASP A 5 2.38 -9.57 -7.83
C ASP A 5 2.75 -8.68 -6.63
N ILE A 6 1.75 -8.19 -5.89
CA ILE A 6 1.94 -7.36 -4.70
C ILE A 6 2.29 -8.29 -3.53
N THR A 7 3.41 -8.00 -2.84
CA THR A 7 3.84 -8.76 -1.65
C THR A 7 3.17 -8.23 -0.38
N LYS A 8 3.25 -9.01 0.71
CA LYS A 8 2.68 -8.59 1.99
C LYS A 8 3.46 -7.39 2.53
N GLU A 9 4.78 -7.41 2.33
CA GLU A 9 5.74 -6.40 2.74
C GLU A 9 5.47 -5.07 2.05
N ASP A 10 5.16 -5.08 0.74
CA ASP A 10 4.75 -3.87 -0.01
C ASP A 10 3.51 -3.23 0.61
N PHE A 11 2.50 -4.06 0.89
CA PHE A 11 1.24 -3.58 1.46
C PHE A 11 1.41 -3.10 2.91
N GLN A 12 2.26 -3.77 3.70
CA GLN A 12 2.65 -3.33 5.03
C GLN A 12 3.36 -1.98 5.02
N ALA A 13 4.30 -1.77 4.09
CA ALA A 13 5.00 -0.50 3.95
C ALA A 13 4.04 0.64 3.57
N TYR A 14 3.13 0.39 2.62
CA TYR A 14 2.08 1.32 2.24
C TYR A 14 1.17 1.68 3.43
N GLU A 15 0.68 0.68 4.17
CA GLU A 15 -0.18 0.91 5.34
C GLU A 15 0.55 1.65 6.47
N GLY A 16 1.85 1.43 6.63
CA GLY A 16 2.68 2.19 7.57
C GLY A 16 2.67 3.70 7.26
N VAL A 17 2.76 4.06 5.96
CA VAL A 17 2.63 5.46 5.53
C VAL A 17 1.21 5.97 5.80
N ARG A 18 0.16 5.19 5.50
CA ARG A 18 -1.23 5.58 5.78
C ARG A 18 -1.45 5.88 7.26
N GLN A 19 -0.95 5.01 8.15
CA GLN A 19 -1.09 5.16 9.59
C GLN A 19 -0.34 6.39 10.13
N SER A 20 0.78 6.77 9.50
CA SER A 20 1.52 7.97 9.90
C SER A 20 0.76 9.28 9.66
N GLY A 21 -0.19 9.31 8.72
CA GLY A 21 -0.97 10.50 8.36
C GLY A 21 -0.15 11.64 7.75
N VAL A 22 1.13 11.42 7.42
CA VAL A 22 2.06 12.47 6.97
C VAL A 22 1.72 13.02 5.57
N VAL A 23 1.08 12.21 4.72
CA VAL A 23 0.68 12.57 3.36
C VAL A 23 -0.67 11.94 3.00
N ASN A 24 -1.34 12.50 1.99
CA ASN A 24 -2.49 11.85 1.36
C ASN A 24 -2.01 10.60 0.59
N MET A 25 -2.76 9.49 0.66
CA MET A 25 -2.34 8.24 0.04
C MET A 25 -2.39 8.24 -1.50
N HIS A 26 -2.99 9.25 -2.14
CA HIS A 26 -2.89 9.44 -3.59
C HIS A 26 -1.68 10.32 -4.00
N ASP A 27 -0.86 10.75 -3.03
CA ASP A 27 0.34 11.55 -3.31
C ASP A 27 1.51 10.66 -3.78
N ASN A 28 2.24 11.10 -4.80
CA ASN A 28 3.41 10.37 -5.31
C ASN A 28 4.51 10.17 -4.26
N ARG A 29 4.57 11.02 -3.21
CA ARG A 29 5.51 10.88 -2.10
C ARG A 29 5.34 9.58 -1.32
N VAL A 30 4.18 8.93 -1.37
CA VAL A 30 3.95 7.62 -0.73
C VAL A 30 4.96 6.59 -1.21
N GLN A 31 5.32 6.58 -2.50
CA GLN A 31 6.30 5.65 -3.07
C GLN A 31 7.67 5.78 -2.39
N ILE A 32 8.09 7.02 -2.18
CA ILE A 32 9.37 7.34 -1.54
C ILE A 32 9.32 6.94 -0.06
N LEU A 33 8.23 7.26 0.64
CA LEU A 33 8.09 6.99 2.07
C LEU A 33 7.94 5.50 2.38
N ALA A 34 7.21 4.75 1.56
CA ALA A 34 7.03 3.31 1.69
C ALA A 34 8.16 2.51 1.03
N SER A 35 9.10 3.16 0.33
CA SER A 35 10.16 2.51 -0.44
C SER A 35 9.62 1.48 -1.47
N ILE A 36 8.50 1.80 -2.12
CA ILE A 36 7.85 0.99 -3.16
C ILE A 36 7.92 1.70 -4.51
N SER A 37 7.79 0.94 -5.60
CA SER A 37 7.75 1.52 -6.95
C SER A 37 6.42 2.23 -7.24
N VAL A 38 6.41 3.06 -8.29
CA VAL A 38 5.18 3.69 -8.81
C VAL A 38 4.12 2.65 -9.14
N ASP A 39 4.51 1.57 -9.83
CA ASP A 39 3.59 0.53 -10.28
C ASP A 39 2.97 -0.22 -9.09
N VAL A 40 3.78 -0.50 -8.05
CA VAL A 40 3.30 -1.12 -6.80
C VAL A 40 2.32 -0.20 -6.11
N HIS A 41 2.64 1.10 -6.01
CA HIS A 41 1.75 2.08 -5.38
C HIS A 41 0.39 2.15 -6.08
N VAL A 42 0.37 2.29 -7.40
CA VAL A 42 -0.86 2.34 -8.19
C VAL A 42 -1.65 1.04 -8.03
N ALA A 43 -0.98 -0.12 -8.11
CA ALA A 43 -1.64 -1.40 -7.98
C ALA A 43 -2.23 -1.64 -6.58
N ILE A 44 -1.58 -1.13 -5.53
CA ILE A 44 -2.13 -1.15 -4.16
C ILE A 44 -3.40 -0.32 -4.08
N ILE A 45 -3.43 0.89 -4.66
CA ILE A 45 -4.63 1.74 -4.69
C ILE A 45 -5.76 1.02 -5.44
N GLU A 46 -5.49 0.47 -6.62
CA GLU A 46 -6.47 -0.22 -7.46
C GLU A 46 -7.04 -1.49 -6.82
N HIS A 47 -6.24 -2.20 -6.04
CA HIS A 47 -6.60 -3.48 -5.43
C HIS A 47 -6.77 -3.43 -3.91
N TYR A 48 -6.90 -2.23 -3.36
CA TYR A 48 -6.82 -1.98 -1.92
C TYR A 48 -7.80 -2.84 -1.10
N ASP A 49 -9.06 -2.92 -1.52
CA ASP A 49 -10.08 -3.73 -0.83
C ASP A 49 -9.76 -5.23 -0.85
N ALA A 50 -9.18 -5.72 -1.96
CA ALA A 50 -8.77 -7.11 -2.08
C ALA A 50 -7.55 -7.40 -1.20
N LEU A 51 -6.59 -6.48 -1.12
CA LEU A 51 -5.42 -6.58 -0.25
C LEU A 51 -5.82 -6.55 1.23
N ASN A 52 -6.75 -5.68 1.63
CA ASN A 52 -7.32 -5.67 2.99
C ASN A 52 -7.98 -7.00 3.36
N LYS A 53 -8.69 -7.65 2.43
CA LYS A 53 -9.27 -8.99 2.65
C LYS A 53 -8.22 -10.09 2.70
N LYS A 54 -7.15 -9.96 1.89
CA LYS A 54 -6.04 -10.92 1.81
C LYS A 54 -5.17 -10.88 3.07
N TRP A 55 -4.94 -9.70 3.62
CA TRP A 55 -4.09 -9.45 4.80
C TRP A 55 -4.77 -8.51 5.80
N PRO A 56 -5.88 -8.93 6.43
CA PRO A 56 -6.63 -8.08 7.36
C PRO A 56 -5.80 -7.64 8.57
N GLU A 57 -4.78 -8.39 8.95
CA GLU A 57 -3.88 -8.09 10.06
C GLU A 57 -2.92 -6.92 9.79
N VAL A 58 -2.73 -6.55 8.53
CA VAL A 58 -1.86 -5.44 8.12
C VAL A 58 -2.55 -4.09 8.34
N ARG A 59 -3.86 -4.04 8.06
CA ARG A 59 -4.69 -2.86 8.33
C ARG A 59 -5.10 -2.87 9.81
N GLN A 60 -4.18 -2.50 10.69
CA GLN A 60 -4.54 -2.22 12.09
C GLN A 60 -5.21 -0.83 12.15
N SER A 61 -6.41 -0.80 12.72
CA SER A 61 -7.32 0.35 12.85
C SER A 61 -6.82 1.42 13.80
#